data_AF-A0A1M7PHZ2-F1
#
_entry.id   AF-A0A1M7PHZ2-F1
#
_cell.length_a   1.000
_cell.length_b   1.000
_cell.length_c   1.000
_cell.angle_alpha   90.00
_cell.angle_beta   90.00
_cell.angle_gamma   90.00
#
_symmetry.space_group_name_H-M   'P 1'
#
loop_
_entity.id
_entity.type
_entity.pdbx_description
1 polymer ?
#
loop_
_entity_poly.entity_id
_entity_poly.type
_entity_poly.pdbx_seq_one_letter_code
_entity_poly.pdbx_strand_id
1 'polypeptide(L)'
;MRLRKSPVSYQEFVETGEVRKKESVAAPVEQAAASLAGNPKPDHAGQATAAPTIPDMGQEKQKRRAKLPAKPHRRKKPGILVTVDVPLPAAGVSATFDALSRTYSGKRALALILRKAMPKLERHLLEGKSKSAPRDYPVQPGDLKTTRTMPEDAYQLAKVQFDPLDMLPNRQFGRIVALAALAAFFKNEKSG
;
A
#
# COMPACT_ATOMS: atom_id res chain seq x y z
N MET A 1 -25.95 49.88 -31.18
CA MET A 1 -24.56 49.43 -31.45
C MET A 1 -23.94 48.96 -30.14
N ARG A 2 -23.76 47.64 -29.96
CA ARG A 2 -23.21 47.06 -28.73
C ARG A 2 -21.84 46.44 -29.03
N LEU A 3 -20.80 47.10 -28.53
CA LEU A 3 -19.40 46.70 -28.60
C LEU A 3 -19.22 45.38 -27.83
N ARG A 4 -18.90 44.31 -28.57
CA ARG A 4 -18.49 43.03 -27.98
C ARG A 4 -17.04 43.16 -27.54
N LYS A 5 -16.81 43.06 -26.23
CA LYS A 5 -15.49 42.84 -25.64
C LYS A 5 -15.10 41.39 -25.92
N SER A 6 -14.15 41.17 -26.82
CA SER A 6 -13.39 39.91 -26.86
C SER A 6 -12.21 40.01 -25.88
N PRO A 7 -11.83 38.88 -25.25
CA PRO A 7 -10.88 38.85 -24.15
C PRO A 7 -9.44 39.03 -24.65
N VAL A 8 -8.73 39.95 -24.01
CA VAL A 8 -7.29 40.16 -24.10
C VAL A 8 -6.58 38.89 -23.61
N SER A 9 -5.84 38.23 -24.51
CA SER A 9 -4.85 37.21 -24.15
C SER A 9 -3.62 37.90 -23.57
N TYR A 10 -3.33 37.64 -22.30
CA TYR A 10 -2.11 38.02 -21.62
C TYR A 10 -0.97 37.04 -21.94
N GLN A 11 0.26 37.56 -21.82
CA GLN A 11 1.58 36.93 -22.03
C GLN A 11 2.02 37.06 -23.48
N GLU A 12 3.05 37.86 -23.78
CA GLU A 12 4.41 37.65 -23.27
C GLU A 12 5.17 38.95 -22.94
N PHE A 13 5.80 38.95 -21.77
CA PHE A 13 7.01 39.67 -21.34
C PHE A 13 7.49 38.82 -20.14
N VAL A 14 8.65 38.14 -20.09
CA VAL A 14 9.99 38.36 -20.67
C VAL A 14 10.79 37.03 -20.68
N GLU A 15 11.65 36.89 -21.69
CA GLU A 15 12.90 36.11 -21.81
C GLU A 15 12.91 34.57 -21.84
N THR A 16 13.35 34.08 -23.02
CA THR A 16 13.83 32.74 -23.35
C THR A 16 12.82 31.58 -23.31
N GLY A 17 12.24 31.30 -24.48
CA GLY A 17 11.54 30.04 -24.73
C GLY A 17 10.54 30.17 -25.87
N GLU A 18 10.95 29.79 -27.07
CA GLU A 18 10.06 29.58 -28.21
C GLU A 18 8.80 28.80 -27.80
N VAL A 19 7.62 29.38 -27.97
CA VAL A 19 6.36 28.64 -27.95
C VAL A 19 5.62 28.88 -29.25
N ARG A 20 5.90 28.01 -30.22
CA ARG A 20 5.06 27.80 -31.39
C ARG A 20 3.67 27.35 -30.94
N LYS A 21 2.68 28.24 -30.98
CA LYS A 21 1.27 27.84 -31.06
C LYS A 21 0.95 27.54 -32.53
N LYS A 22 0.85 26.26 -32.88
CA LYS A 22 0.13 25.82 -34.07
C LYS A 22 -1.29 25.43 -33.69
N GLU A 23 -2.20 26.24 -34.21
CA GLU A 23 -3.50 25.83 -34.72
C GLU A 23 -3.36 24.64 -35.69
N SER A 24 -4.23 23.64 -35.58
CA SER A 24 -4.80 22.89 -36.71
C SER A 24 -5.87 21.93 -36.14
N VAL A 25 -7.15 22.29 -36.23
CA VAL A 25 -8.07 21.97 -37.34
C VAL A 25 -8.72 20.59 -37.17
N ALA A 26 -10.04 20.61 -37.24
CA ALA A 26 -10.96 19.51 -37.05
C ALA A 26 -11.19 18.67 -38.33
N ALA A 27 -11.80 17.50 -38.06
CA ALA A 27 -12.63 16.65 -38.94
C ALA A 27 -11.91 15.62 -39.84
N PRO A 28 -12.57 14.52 -40.28
CA PRO A 28 -13.92 14.01 -39.93
C PRO A 28 -13.93 12.54 -39.44
N VAL A 29 -14.98 12.17 -38.70
CA VAL A 29 -15.38 10.77 -38.50
C VAL A 29 -16.65 10.56 -39.32
N GLU A 30 -16.55 9.79 -40.40
CA GLU A 30 -17.68 9.41 -41.22
C GLU A 30 -17.55 7.93 -41.62
N GLN A 31 -18.58 7.15 -41.24
CA GLN A 31 -19.04 5.87 -41.80
C GLN A 31 -18.12 4.64 -41.59
N ALA A 32 -18.57 3.40 -41.42
CA ALA A 32 -19.87 2.73 -41.53
C ALA A 32 -19.81 1.46 -40.62
N ALA A 33 -20.89 1.16 -39.89
CA ALA A 33 -21.81 0.04 -40.16
C ALA A 33 -21.39 -1.37 -39.70
N ALA A 34 -22.29 -1.92 -38.87
CA ALA A 34 -22.79 -3.29 -38.88
C ALA A 34 -21.82 -4.45 -38.53
N SER A 35 -22.10 -5.14 -37.42
CA SER A 35 -22.85 -6.41 -37.46
C SER A 35 -22.59 -7.33 -36.25
N LEU A 36 -23.67 -8.00 -35.82
CA LEU A 36 -23.76 -9.36 -35.26
C LEU A 36 -23.22 -9.59 -33.83
N ALA A 37 -24.12 -9.86 -32.87
CA ALA A 37 -24.59 -11.20 -32.47
C ALA A 37 -23.52 -11.94 -31.63
N GLY A 38 -23.81 -12.59 -30.52
CA GLY A 38 -25.03 -12.87 -29.78
C GLY A 38 -24.61 -13.57 -28.49
N ASN A 39 -25.34 -13.35 -27.40
CA ASN A 39 -25.23 -14.16 -26.19
C ASN A 39 -25.89 -15.52 -26.44
N PRO A 40 -25.29 -16.63 -25.97
CA PRO A 40 -26.10 -17.71 -25.45
C PRO A 40 -25.70 -18.10 -24.02
N LYS A 41 -26.71 -18.01 -23.16
CA LYS A 41 -26.94 -18.80 -21.97
C LYS A 41 -27.00 -20.29 -22.36
N PRO A 42 -26.41 -21.22 -21.61
CA PRO A 42 -26.80 -22.63 -21.67
C PRO A 42 -27.73 -22.96 -20.50
N ASP A 43 -29.03 -23.09 -20.81
CA ASP A 43 -29.97 -23.89 -20.04
C ASP A 43 -29.88 -25.33 -20.56
N HIS A 44 -29.43 -26.26 -19.72
CA HIS A 44 -29.65 -27.70 -19.95
C HIS A 44 -30.58 -28.24 -18.86
N ALA A 45 -31.83 -28.43 -19.25
CA ALA A 45 -32.79 -29.29 -18.59
C ALA A 45 -32.77 -30.70 -19.22
N GLY A 46 -32.99 -31.70 -18.39
CA GLY A 46 -33.03 -33.13 -18.74
C GLY A 46 -31.92 -33.87 -17.98
N GLN A 47 -32.14 -34.97 -17.26
CA GLN A 47 -33.24 -35.93 -17.28
C GLN A 47 -33.18 -36.71 -15.95
N ALA A 48 -34.34 -37.05 -15.41
CA ALA A 48 -34.46 -37.97 -14.28
C ALA A 48 -34.28 -39.42 -14.75
N THR A 49 -33.48 -40.21 -14.06
CA THR A 49 -33.66 -41.67 -13.98
C THR A 49 -32.94 -42.29 -12.77
N ALA A 50 -33.74 -42.97 -11.96
CA ALA A 50 -33.49 -44.22 -11.23
C ALA A 50 -32.30 -44.33 -10.25
N ALA A 51 -32.65 -44.47 -8.97
CA ALA A 51 -31.88 -45.20 -7.97
C ALA A 51 -31.80 -46.70 -8.33
N PRO A 52 -30.75 -47.40 -7.88
CA PRO A 52 -31.00 -48.35 -6.80
C PRO A 52 -29.98 -48.26 -5.65
N THR A 53 -30.52 -48.27 -4.44
CA THR A 53 -29.80 -48.36 -3.17
C THR A 53 -29.27 -49.78 -2.99
N ILE A 54 -27.95 -49.92 -2.93
CA ILE A 54 -27.27 -51.13 -2.43
C ILE A 54 -27.02 -50.92 -0.93
N PRO A 55 -27.42 -51.84 -0.04
CA PRO A 55 -27.06 -51.77 1.36
C PRO A 55 -25.66 -52.36 1.53
N ASP A 56 -24.75 -51.63 2.18
CA ASP A 56 -23.60 -52.30 2.78
C ASP A 56 -23.20 -51.66 4.12
N MET A 57 -22.99 -52.56 5.06
CA MET A 57 -22.59 -52.29 6.43
C MET A 57 -21.11 -51.96 6.47
N GLY A 58 -20.75 -51.09 7.41
CA GLY A 58 -19.41 -51.09 7.99
C GLY A 58 -18.59 -49.86 7.66
N GLN A 59 -18.41 -49.01 8.69
CA GLN A 59 -17.14 -48.46 9.13
C GLN A 59 -17.44 -47.57 10.35
N GLU A 60 -17.38 -48.14 11.55
CA GLU A 60 -16.15 -48.21 12.35
C GLU A 60 -15.74 -46.86 12.95
N LYS A 61 -16.13 -46.70 14.23
CA LYS A 61 -15.50 -45.91 15.29
C LYS A 61 -14.63 -44.73 14.85
N GLN A 62 -15.29 -43.60 14.58
CA GLN A 62 -14.62 -42.30 14.70
C GLN A 62 -14.33 -42.02 16.19
N LYS A 63 -13.11 -42.38 16.62
CA LYS A 63 -12.50 -41.91 17.86
C LYS A 63 -12.63 -40.38 17.91
N ARG A 64 -13.52 -39.90 18.78
CA ARG A 64 -13.68 -38.49 19.10
C ARG A 64 -12.33 -37.96 19.60
N ARG A 65 -11.57 -37.31 18.72
CA ARG A 65 -10.44 -36.48 19.11
C ARG A 65 -10.95 -35.44 20.09
N ALA A 66 -10.50 -35.53 21.33
CA ALA A 66 -10.74 -34.51 22.33
C ALA A 66 -10.29 -33.16 21.77
N LYS A 67 -11.23 -32.22 21.62
CA LYS A 67 -10.91 -30.83 21.29
C LYS A 67 -10.08 -30.28 22.44
N LEU A 68 -8.78 -30.09 22.20
CA LEU A 68 -7.93 -29.27 23.06
C LEU A 68 -8.61 -27.90 23.22
N PRO A 69 -8.69 -27.35 24.44
CA PRO A 69 -9.32 -26.06 24.67
C PRO A 69 -8.57 -25.01 23.84
N ALA A 70 -9.33 -24.28 23.01
CA ALA A 70 -8.81 -23.18 22.24
C ALA A 70 -8.12 -22.19 23.19
N LYS A 71 -6.82 -21.95 22.98
CA LYS A 71 -6.08 -20.91 23.71
C LYS A 71 -6.90 -19.62 23.69
N PRO A 72 -7.01 -18.89 24.81
CA PRO A 72 -7.83 -17.70 24.87
C PRO A 72 -7.42 -16.77 23.75
N HIS A 73 -8.39 -16.42 22.90
CA HIS A 73 -8.24 -15.36 21.93
C HIS A 73 -7.96 -14.08 22.72
N ARG A 74 -6.68 -13.72 22.85
CA ARG A 74 -6.29 -12.38 23.30
C ARG A 74 -7.07 -11.42 22.43
N ARG A 75 -8.05 -10.72 23.01
CA ARG A 75 -8.81 -9.68 22.32
C ARG A 75 -7.78 -8.73 21.74
N LYS A 76 -7.61 -8.75 20.42
CA LYS A 76 -6.72 -7.82 19.74
C LYS A 76 -7.31 -6.43 20.01
N LYS A 77 -6.59 -5.60 20.75
CA LYS A 77 -6.98 -4.20 20.93
C LYS A 77 -7.20 -3.56 19.55
N PRO A 78 -8.15 -2.63 19.41
CA PRO A 78 -8.36 -1.93 18.15
C PRO A 78 -7.04 -1.29 17.67
N GLY A 79 -6.74 -1.44 16.38
CA GLY A 79 -5.56 -0.86 15.76
C GLY A 79 -5.94 0.40 14.99
N ILE A 80 -5.10 1.42 15.05
CA ILE A 80 -5.26 2.68 14.31
C ILE A 80 -4.66 2.50 12.92
N LEU A 81 -5.40 2.86 11.87
CA LEU A 81 -4.90 2.81 10.50
C LEU A 81 -4.05 4.04 10.19
N VAL A 82 -2.80 3.82 9.82
CA VAL A 82 -1.83 4.87 9.48
C VAL A 82 -1.46 4.78 8.00
N THR A 83 -1.56 5.90 7.29
CA THR A 83 -1.09 6.00 5.90
C THR A 83 0.41 6.29 5.89
N VAL A 84 1.16 5.44 5.19
CA VAL A 84 2.61 5.49 5.10
C VAL A 84 3.01 5.87 3.69
N ASP A 85 3.90 6.85 3.60
CA ASP A 85 4.51 7.29 2.34
C ASP A 85 6.02 7.46 2.57
N VAL A 86 6.82 6.57 1.99
CA VAL A 86 8.27 6.54 2.24
C VAL A 86 9.07 6.45 0.93
N PRO A 87 10.14 7.23 0.80
CA PRO A 87 11.04 7.18 -0.35
C PRO A 87 11.87 5.91 -0.35
N LEU A 88 12.30 5.50 -1.55
CA LEU A 88 13.24 4.37 -1.70
C LEU A 88 14.62 4.75 -1.13
N PRO A 89 15.29 3.84 -0.40
CA PRO A 89 16.65 4.08 0.06
C PRO A 89 17.62 4.11 -1.13
N ALA A 90 18.64 4.96 -1.05
CA ALA A 90 19.73 4.98 -2.02
C ALA A 90 20.54 3.67 -1.98
N ALA A 91 21.24 3.37 -3.08
CA ALA A 91 22.12 2.21 -3.15
C ALA A 91 23.18 2.22 -2.04
N GLY A 92 23.43 1.07 -1.41
CA GLY A 92 24.41 0.92 -0.32
C GLY A 92 23.91 1.38 1.06
N VAL A 93 22.68 1.89 1.18
CA VAL A 93 22.10 2.24 2.50
C VAL A 93 21.74 0.99 3.30
N SER A 94 21.26 -0.05 2.62
CA SER A 94 20.84 -1.32 3.22
C SER A 94 21.22 -2.48 2.31
N ALA A 95 22.10 -3.35 2.82
CA ALA A 95 22.48 -4.58 2.11
C ALA A 95 21.26 -5.47 1.84
N THR A 96 20.29 -5.52 2.78
CA THR A 96 19.04 -6.28 2.60
C THR A 96 18.17 -5.70 1.49
N PHE A 97 18.06 -4.37 1.39
CA PHE A 97 17.33 -3.73 0.29
C PHE A 97 17.98 -4.00 -1.05
N ASP A 98 19.30 -3.86 -1.14
CA ASP A 98 20.06 -4.10 -2.36
C ASP A 98 19.95 -5.56 -2.81
N ALA A 99 19.99 -6.51 -1.87
CA ALA A 99 19.79 -7.92 -2.17
C ALA A 99 18.35 -8.23 -2.64
N LEU A 100 17.33 -7.70 -1.95
CA LEU A 100 15.92 -7.91 -2.33
C LEU A 100 15.58 -7.25 -3.68
N SER A 101 16.22 -6.14 -4.00
CA SER A 101 16.01 -5.42 -5.26
C SER A 101 16.53 -6.17 -6.49
N ARG A 102 17.35 -7.21 -6.29
CA ARG A 102 17.76 -8.13 -7.38
C ARG A 102 16.66 -9.09 -7.80
N THR A 103 15.72 -9.40 -6.90
CA THR A 103 14.65 -10.38 -7.13
C THR A 103 13.28 -9.72 -7.30
N TYR A 104 13.06 -8.60 -6.62
CA TYR A 104 11.78 -7.90 -6.58
C TYR A 104 11.92 -6.46 -7.04
N SER A 105 10.80 -5.82 -7.42
CA SER A 105 10.79 -4.37 -7.64
C SER A 105 11.17 -3.61 -6.36
N GLY A 106 11.82 -2.46 -6.48
CA GLY A 106 12.26 -1.66 -5.32
C GLY A 106 11.13 -1.34 -4.33
N LYS A 107 9.93 -1.02 -4.84
CA LYS A 107 8.73 -0.81 -3.99
C LYS A 107 8.36 -2.07 -3.19
N ARG A 108 8.44 -3.25 -3.82
CA ARG A 108 8.13 -4.52 -3.16
C ARG A 108 9.20 -4.91 -2.15
N ALA A 109 10.48 -4.73 -2.50
CA ALA A 109 11.60 -4.92 -1.58
C ALA A 109 11.45 -4.06 -0.32
N LEU A 110 11.18 -2.76 -0.48
CA LEU A 110 10.97 -1.85 0.64
C LEU A 110 9.75 -2.24 1.48
N ALA A 111 8.64 -2.66 0.85
CA ALA A 111 7.44 -3.10 1.57
C ALA A 111 7.71 -4.32 2.46
N LEU A 112 8.55 -5.26 2.00
CA LEU A 112 8.95 -6.42 2.80
C LEU A 112 9.81 -6.02 4.00
N ILE A 113 10.74 -5.09 3.81
CA ILE A 113 11.57 -4.56 4.91
C ILE A 113 10.70 -3.82 5.91
N LEU A 114 9.80 -2.94 5.44
CA LEU A 114 8.89 -2.17 6.28
C LEU A 114 8.01 -3.09 7.14
N ARG A 115 7.55 -4.22 6.58
CA ARG A 115 6.79 -5.24 7.32
C ARG A 115 7.56 -5.81 8.52
N LYS A 116 8.90 -5.87 8.45
CA LYS A 116 9.78 -6.31 9.54
C LYS A 116 10.21 -5.17 10.46
N ALA A 117 10.41 -3.96 9.91
CA ALA A 117 10.88 -2.79 10.65
C ALA A 117 9.80 -2.20 11.57
N MET A 118 8.57 -2.07 11.09
CA MET A 118 7.48 -1.43 11.85
C MET A 118 7.17 -2.12 13.19
N PRO A 119 7.01 -3.46 13.26
CA PRO A 119 6.81 -4.13 14.56
C PRO A 119 7.98 -3.96 15.53
N LYS A 120 9.21 -3.77 15.04
CA LYS A 120 10.37 -3.51 15.91
C LYS A 120 10.30 -2.10 16.50
N LEU A 121 9.95 -1.10 15.67
CA LEU A 121 9.74 0.26 16.16
C LEU A 121 8.62 0.32 17.20
N GLU A 122 7.49 -0.36 16.97
CA GLU A 122 6.38 -0.44 17.93
C GLU A 122 6.84 -0.99 19.28
N ARG A 123 7.66 -2.05 19.28
CA ARG A 123 8.25 -2.58 20.53
C ARG A 123 9.18 -1.57 21.20
N HIS A 124 10.04 -0.90 20.43
CA HIS A 124 10.95 0.12 20.98
C HIS A 124 10.21 1.33 21.55
N LEU A 125 9.08 1.71 20.96
CA LEU A 125 8.19 2.75 21.48
C LEU A 125 7.61 2.34 22.83
N LEU A 126 7.06 1.12 22.91
CA LEU A 126 6.50 0.58 24.16
C LEU A 126 7.56 0.41 25.27
N GLU A 127 8.80 0.11 24.90
CA GLU A 127 9.94 0.01 25.83
C GLU A 127 10.57 1.37 26.18
N GLY A 128 10.16 2.47 25.53
CA GLY A 128 10.75 3.80 25.73
C GLY A 128 12.15 4.00 25.12
N LYS A 129 12.65 3.05 24.33
CA LYS A 129 13.99 3.09 23.69
C LYS A 129 14.02 3.82 22.35
N SER A 130 12.89 4.33 21.89
CA SER A 130 12.72 4.95 20.57
C SER A 130 13.36 6.33 20.42
N LYS A 131 13.75 7.02 21.51
CA LYS A 131 14.28 8.40 21.46
C LYS A 131 15.63 8.54 20.73
N SER A 132 16.43 7.47 20.68
CA SER A 132 17.78 7.46 20.06
C SER A 132 17.80 6.94 18.61
N ALA A 133 16.63 6.61 18.05
CA ALA A 133 16.54 6.09 16.69
C ALA A 133 16.85 7.18 15.64
N PRO A 134 17.64 6.87 14.60
CA PRO A 134 17.77 7.74 13.43
C PRO A 134 16.39 8.01 12.82
N ARG A 135 16.21 9.22 12.28
CA ARG A 135 14.93 9.64 11.71
C ARG A 135 14.90 9.63 10.18
N ASP A 136 16.05 9.56 9.54
CA ASP A 136 16.16 9.68 8.09
C ASP A 136 17.30 8.80 7.54
N TYR A 137 17.28 8.58 6.23
CA TYR A 137 18.29 7.83 5.47
C TYR A 137 18.47 8.42 4.07
N PRO A 138 19.63 8.22 3.40
CA PRO A 138 19.82 8.69 2.03
C PRO A 138 18.81 8.05 1.06
N VAL A 139 18.19 8.85 0.20
CA VAL A 139 17.07 8.45 -0.66
C VAL A 139 17.41 8.49 -2.15
N GLN A 140 16.64 7.75 -2.96
CA GLN A 140 16.66 7.79 -4.42
C GLN A 140 15.24 8.03 -4.98
N PRO A 141 15.09 8.37 -6.28
CA PRO A 141 13.79 8.62 -6.87
C PRO A 141 12.82 7.43 -6.73
N GLY A 142 11.59 7.76 -6.31
CA GLY A 142 10.50 6.81 -6.18
C GLY A 142 10.05 6.60 -4.74
N ASP A 143 8.75 6.37 -4.58
CA ASP A 143 8.11 6.26 -3.27
C ASP A 143 7.26 4.97 -3.16
N LEU A 144 7.19 4.45 -1.94
CA LEU A 144 6.25 3.43 -1.51
C LEU A 144 5.12 4.07 -0.71
N LYS A 145 3.90 3.96 -1.24
CA LYS A 145 2.66 4.36 -0.57
C LYS A 145 1.91 3.12 -0.11
N THR A 146 1.55 3.06 1.17
CA THR A 146 0.82 1.93 1.75
C THR A 146 0.05 2.37 3.00
N THR A 147 -0.82 1.51 3.51
CA THR A 147 -1.53 1.73 4.77
C THR A 147 -1.25 0.58 5.71
N ARG A 148 -1.06 0.87 7.00
CA ARG A 148 -0.78 -0.16 8.00
C ARG A 148 -1.51 0.14 9.31
N THR A 149 -1.99 -0.90 9.97
CA THR A 149 -2.55 -0.80 11.30
C THR A 149 -1.43 -0.81 12.36
N MET A 150 -1.50 0.13 13.30
CA MET A 150 -0.61 0.27 14.44
C MET A 150 -1.41 0.07 15.74
N PRO A 151 -0.86 -0.59 16.77
CA PRO A 151 -1.50 -0.65 18.09
C PRO A 151 -1.71 0.76 18.65
N GLU A 152 -2.87 1.01 19.26
CA GLU A 152 -3.22 2.31 19.83
C GLU A 152 -2.18 2.82 20.83
N ASP A 153 -1.73 1.97 21.77
CA ASP A 153 -0.70 2.32 22.75
C ASP A 153 0.60 2.82 22.08
N ALA A 154 1.04 2.14 21.01
CA ALA A 154 2.24 2.52 20.26
C ALA A 154 2.02 3.79 19.45
N TYR A 155 0.82 4.00 18.90
CA TYR A 155 0.47 5.21 18.17
C TYR A 155 0.49 6.45 19.06
N GLN A 156 -0.06 6.38 20.27
CA GLN A 156 -0.05 7.50 21.20
C GLN A 156 1.38 7.87 21.64
N LEU A 157 2.21 6.87 21.92
CA LEU A 157 3.63 7.10 22.21
C LEU A 157 4.38 7.70 21.02
N ALA A 158 4.06 7.24 19.80
CA ALA A 158 4.62 7.82 18.58
C ALA A 158 4.16 9.28 18.39
N LYS A 159 2.90 9.63 18.67
CA LYS A 159 2.41 11.02 18.65
C LYS A 159 3.22 11.90 19.60
N VAL A 160 3.34 11.51 20.87
CA VAL A 160 4.13 12.27 21.85
C VAL A 160 5.58 12.48 21.39
N GLN A 161 6.17 11.51 20.69
CA GLN A 161 7.55 11.58 20.24
C GLN A 161 7.77 12.36 18.93
N PHE A 162 6.90 12.16 17.94
CA PHE A 162 7.07 12.65 16.57
C PHE A 162 6.18 13.84 16.23
N ASP A 163 5.10 14.04 16.98
CA ASP A 163 4.16 15.15 16.84
C ASP A 163 3.70 15.68 18.22
N PRO A 164 4.62 16.26 19.02
CA PRO A 164 4.30 16.71 20.37
C PRO A 164 3.26 17.83 20.43
N LEU A 165 3.03 18.53 19.32
CA LEU A 165 2.08 19.64 19.21
C LEU A 165 0.76 19.23 18.54
N ASP A 166 0.65 17.98 18.07
CA ASP A 166 -0.48 17.45 17.29
C ASP A 166 -0.85 18.31 16.08
N MET A 167 0.16 18.83 15.38
CA MET A 167 -0.02 19.73 14.24
C MET A 167 0.24 19.04 12.90
N LEU A 168 0.77 17.81 12.90
CA LEU A 168 1.14 17.13 11.67
C LEU A 168 -0.09 16.43 11.05
N PRO A 169 -0.31 16.57 9.74
CA PRO A 169 -1.35 15.80 9.06
C PRO A 169 -1.01 14.30 9.12
N ASN A 170 -2.05 13.46 9.19
CA ASN A 170 -1.91 11.99 9.33
C ASN A 170 -0.92 11.36 8.33
N ARG A 171 -0.88 11.85 7.09
CA ARG A 171 0.06 11.37 6.06
C ARG A 171 1.52 11.71 6.39
N GLN A 172 1.79 12.91 6.89
CA GLN A 172 3.14 13.34 7.25
C GLN A 172 3.61 12.64 8.53
N PHE A 173 2.70 12.48 9.51
CA PHE A 173 2.96 11.67 10.70
C PHE A 173 3.36 10.24 10.31
N GLY A 174 2.56 9.57 9.47
CA GLY A 174 2.84 8.21 9.03
C GLY A 174 4.14 8.08 8.23
N ARG A 175 4.49 9.10 7.42
CA ARG A 175 5.80 9.20 6.75
C ARG A 175 6.94 9.25 7.76
N ILE A 176 6.87 10.12 8.76
CA ILE A 176 7.93 10.27 9.78
C ILE A 176 8.12 8.98 10.57
N VAL A 177 7.01 8.36 11.02
CA VAL A 177 7.06 7.11 11.77
C VAL A 177 7.69 5.98 10.93
N ALA A 178 7.32 5.87 9.67
CA ALA A 178 7.88 4.83 8.80
C ALA A 178 9.33 5.10 8.40
N LEU A 179 9.72 6.36 8.19
CA LEU A 179 11.12 6.76 7.99
C LEU A 179 11.96 6.38 9.21
N ALA A 180 11.51 6.72 10.42
CA ALA A 180 12.20 6.35 11.65
C ALA A 180 12.32 4.83 11.82
N ALA A 181 11.27 4.07 11.48
CA ALA A 181 11.32 2.60 11.53
C ALA A 181 12.40 2.03 10.59
N LEU A 182 12.43 2.52 9.34
CA LEU A 182 13.39 2.09 8.33
C LEU A 182 14.81 2.53 8.66
N ALA A 183 15.00 3.78 9.08
CA ALA A 183 16.31 4.30 9.46
C ALA A 183 16.89 3.54 10.66
N ALA A 184 16.07 3.22 11.67
CA ALA A 184 16.47 2.36 12.77
C ALA A 184 16.83 0.94 12.30
N PHE A 185 16.06 0.39 11.36
CA PHE A 185 16.34 -0.91 10.78
C PHE A 185 17.68 -0.93 10.04
N PHE A 186 17.94 0.03 9.15
CA PHE A 186 19.18 0.14 8.39
C PHE A 186 20.41 0.41 9.26
N LYS A 187 20.28 1.23 10.31
CA LYS A 187 21.37 1.44 11.27
C LYS A 187 21.78 0.13 11.95
N ASN A 188 20.80 -0.69 12.34
CA ASN A 188 21.08 -1.98 12.99
C ASN A 188 21.75 -2.98 12.03
N GLU A 189 21.54 -2.87 10.72
CA GLU A 189 22.26 -3.69 9.73
C GLU A 189 23.72 -3.29 9.57
N LYS A 190 24.05 -2.01 9.76
CA LYS A 190 25.45 -1.55 9.69
C LYS A 190 26.26 -1.93 10.93
N SER A 191 25.59 -2.25 12.04
CA SER A 191 26.23 -2.57 13.32
C SER A 191 26.33 -4.08 13.60
N GLY A 192 25.78 -4.93 12.74
CA GLY A 192 25.83 -6.39 12.86
C GLY A 192 26.74 -6.97 11.79
#